data_AF-A0A7W7LI82-F1
#
_entry.id   AF-A0A7W7LI82-F1
#
_cell.length_a   1.000
_cell.length_b   1.000
_cell.length_c   1.000
_cell.angle_alpha   90.00
_cell.angle_beta   90.00
_cell.angle_gamma   90.00
#
_symmetry.space_group_name_H-M   'P 1'
#
loop_
_entity.id
_entity.type
_entity.pdbx_description
1 polymer ?
#
loop_
_entity_poly.entity_id
_entity_poly.type
_entity_poly.pdbx_seq_one_letter_code
_entity_poly.pdbx_strand_id
1 'polypeptide(L)' 'MSPTSLDAQALNAEIRAFLRARRGRALTVAERRRYERLRAEWLAAVRRARRCTAA' A
#
# COMPACT_ATOMS: atom_id res chain seq x y z
N MET A 1 -0.72 -20.05 2.58
CA MET A 1 -0.76 -18.58 2.39
C MET A 1 0.19 -17.95 3.39
N SER A 2 1.23 -17.25 2.93
CA SER A 2 2.20 -16.61 3.83
C SER A 2 1.62 -15.32 4.43
N PRO A 3 1.75 -15.06 5.73
CA PRO A 3 1.13 -13.90 6.41
C PRO A 3 1.48 -12.55 5.74
N THR A 4 2.67 -12.46 5.15
CA THR A 4 3.16 -11.27 4.43
C THR A 4 2.35 -10.88 3.20
N SER A 5 1.62 -11.82 2.58
CA SER A 5 0.76 -11.50 1.44
C SER A 5 -0.56 -10.84 1.86
N LEU A 6 -1.03 -11.14 3.08
CA LEU A 6 -2.24 -10.51 3.64
C LEU A 6 -1.97 -9.06 4.00
N ASP A 7 -0.79 -8.76 4.58
CA ASP A 7 -0.35 -7.39 4.88
C ASP A 7 -0.30 -6.53 3.61
N ALA A 8 0.27 -7.07 2.52
CA ALA A 8 0.33 -6.37 1.24
C ALA A 8 -1.06 -6.14 0.63
N GLN A 9 -2.00 -7.07 0.79
CA GLN A 9 -3.38 -6.90 0.29
C GLN A 9 -4.14 -5.86 1.10
N ALA A 10 -4.01 -5.86 2.43
CA ALA A 10 -4.64 -4.87 3.31
C ALA A 10 -4.15 -3.45 2.98
N LEU A 11 -2.84 -3.25 2.85
CA LEU A 11 -2.26 -1.96 2.49
C LEU A 11 -2.72 -1.48 1.10
N ASN A 12 -2.81 -2.39 0.12
CA ASN A 12 -3.33 -2.05 -1.21
C ASN A 12 -4.82 -1.68 -1.16
N ALA A 13 -5.63 -2.34 -0.34
CA ALA A 13 -7.03 -2.00 -0.14
C ALA A 13 -7.17 -0.60 0.49
N GLU A 14 -6.34 -0.27 1.49
CA GLU A 14 -6.32 1.07 2.09
C GLU A 14 -5.92 2.15 1.08
N ILE A 15 -4.87 1.91 0.28
CA ILE A 15 -4.45 2.83 -0.79
C ILE A 15 -5.61 3.08 -1.77
N ARG A 16 -6.30 2.02 -2.20
CA ARG A 16 -7.44 2.14 -3.12
C ARG A 16 -8.60 2.92 -2.51
N ALA A 17 -8.94 2.65 -1.24
CA ALA A 17 -9.97 3.39 -0.52
C ALA A 17 -9.59 4.87 -0.38
N PHE A 18 -8.34 5.16 -0.01
CA PHE A 18 -7.79 6.50 0.11
C PHE A 18 -7.91 7.31 -1.18
N LEU A 19 -7.52 6.70 -2.31
CA LEU A 19 -7.60 7.34 -3.63
C LEU A 19 -9.04 7.48 -4.11
N ARG A 20 -9.91 6.48 -3.87
CA ARG A 20 -11.33 6.53 -4.25
C ARG A 20 -12.07 7.66 -3.54
N ALA A 21 -11.80 7.85 -2.25
CA ALA A 21 -12.39 8.96 -1.46
C ALA A 21 -11.94 10.35 -1.93
N ARG A 22 -10.87 10.44 -2.73
CA ARG A 22 -10.26 11.70 -3.21
C ARG A 22 -10.32 11.84 -4.73
N ARG A 23 -11.09 10.97 -5.39
CA ARG A 23 -11.25 10.99 -6.84
C ARG A 23 -11.85 12.33 -7.28
N GLY A 24 -11.27 12.93 -8.31
CA GLY A 24 -11.76 14.19 -8.89
C GLY A 24 -11.15 15.47 -8.31
N ARG A 25 -10.19 15.37 -7.37
CA ARG A 25 -9.39 16.52 -6.94
C ARG A 25 -7.91 16.16 -6.78
N ALA A 26 -7.05 17.17 -6.88
CA ALA A 26 -5.64 17.00 -6.55
C ALA A 26 -5.46 16.69 -5.06
N LEU A 27 -4.49 15.84 -4.74
CA LEU A 27 -4.08 15.59 -3.36
C LEU A 27 -3.36 16.82 -2.82
N THR A 28 -3.71 17.23 -1.60
CA THR A 28 -2.91 18.18 -0.83
C THR A 28 -1.53 17.59 -0.51
N VAL A 29 -0.57 18.44 -0.10
CA VAL A 29 0.76 17.97 0.32
C VAL A 29 0.67 16.95 1.46
N ALA A 30 -0.22 17.16 2.43
CA ALA A 30 -0.44 16.23 3.54
C ALA A 30 -0.99 14.87 3.05
N GLU A 31 -1.96 14.89 2.14
CA GLU A 31 -2.53 13.70 1.53
C GLU A 31 -1.52 12.94 0.68
N ARG A 32 -0.67 13.66 -0.07
CA ARG A 32 0.43 13.08 -0.82
C ARG A 32 1.43 12.37 0.10
N ARG A 33 1.85 13.02 1.20
CA ARG A 33 2.73 12.39 2.21
C ARG A 33 2.10 11.15 2.86
N ARG A 34 0.77 11.14 3.04
CA ARG A 34 0.07 9.95 3.55
C ARG A 34 0.07 8.82 2.51
N TYR A 35 -0.25 9.13 1.26
CA TYR A 35 -0.19 8.17 0.17
C TYR A 35 1.22 7.57 0.00
N GLU A 36 2.26 8.40 0.06
CA GLU A 36 3.65 7.95 -0.06
C GLU A 36 4.06 7.00 1.06
N ARG A 37 3.62 7.26 2.31
CA ARG A 37 3.84 6.35 3.44
C ARG A 37 3.17 4.99 3.22
N LEU A 38 1.87 4.99 2.92
CA LEU A 38 1.12 3.75 2.64
C LEU A 38 1.76 2.97 1.48
N ARG A 39 2.19 3.67 0.42
CA ARG A 39 2.86 3.06 -0.73
C ARG A 39 4.21 2.46 -0.36
N ALA A 40 5.00 3.12 0.49
CA ALA A 40 6.28 2.60 0.94
C ALA A 40 6.12 1.32 1.78
N GLU A 41 5.14 1.30 2.69
CA GLU A 41 4.79 0.13 3.49
C GLU A 41 4.33 -1.04 2.61
N TRP A 42 3.46 -0.76 1.63
CA TRP A 42 3.01 -1.77 0.66
C TRP A 42 4.19 -2.38 -0.11
N LEU A 43 5.11 -1.54 -0.62
CA LEU A 43 6.31 -2.02 -1.32
C LEU A 43 7.23 -2.85 -0.41
N ALA A 44 7.34 -2.51 0.87
CA ALA A 44 8.09 -3.32 1.84
C ALA A 44 7.43 -4.69 2.06
N ALA A 45 6.11 -4.73 2.21
CA ALA A 45 5.34 -5.97 2.36
C ALA A 45 5.45 -6.86 1.10
N VAL A 46 5.31 -6.29 -0.11
CA VAL A 46 5.49 -7.01 -1.39
C VAL A 46 6.91 -7.59 -1.51
N ARG A 47 7.95 -6.81 -1.17
CA ARG A 47 9.33 -7.29 -1.19
C ARG A 47 9.57 -8.42 -0.19
N ARG A 48 8.95 -8.37 0.98
CA ARG A 48 9.02 -9.46 1.98
C ARG A 48 8.33 -10.72 1.46
N ALA A 49 7.11 -10.58 0.91
CA ALA A 49 6.37 -11.71 0.34
C ALA A 49 7.15 -12.41 -0.79
N ARG A 50 7.75 -11.63 -1.71
CA ARG A 50 8.58 -12.19 -2.80
C ARG A 50 9.78 -12.98 -2.29
N ARG A 51 10.45 -12.49 -1.24
CA ARG A 51 11.58 -13.19 -0.62
C ARG A 51 11.15 -14.50 0.04
N CYS A 52 9.98 -14.55 0.66
CA CYS A 52 9.44 -15.77 1.27
C CYS A 52 8.96 -16.81 0.25
N THR A 53 8.61 -16.42 -0.98
CA THR A 53 8.22 -17.35 -2.05
C THR A 53 9.39 -17.84 -2.91
N ALA A 54 10.56 -17.20 -2.79
CA ALA A 54 11.78 -17.55 -3.52
C ALA A 54 12.76 -18.39 -2.69
N ALA A 55 12.36 -18.79 -1.48
CA ALA A 55 13.06 -19.71 -0.58
C ALA A 55 12.32 -21.04 -0.54
#